data_AF-G5BEE5-F1
#
_entry.id   AF-G5BEE5-F1
#
_cell.length_a   1.000
_cell.length_b   1.000
_cell.length_c   1.000
_cell.angle_alpha   90.00
_cell.angle_beta   90.00
_cell.angle_gamma   90.00
#
_symmetry.space_group_name_H-M   'P 1'
#
loop_
_entity.id
_entity.type
_entity.pdbx_description
1 polymer ?
#
loop_
_entity_poly.entity_id
_entity_poly.type
_entity_poly.pdbx_seq_one_letter_code
_entity_poly.pdbx_strand_id
1 'polypeptide(L)'
;MNTLHISSTNTVGEVVKALLKKFLVTESPAKFALYKRCHREDQVYACKLSDREHPLYLRLVAGPRTNTLSFVLCQHEIGEWEAFSLPELQNFLRILDKEEDEQLQNLKRRYTAYRHKLEEALGEVWKPG
;
A
#
# COMPACT_ATOMS: atom_id res chain seq x y z
N MET A 1 -10.20 -6.89 -14.85
CA MET A 1 -9.59 -5.56 -14.61
C MET A 1 -10.55 -4.52 -15.19
N ASN A 2 -10.90 -3.47 -14.44
CA ASN A 2 -11.88 -2.46 -14.87
C ASN A 2 -11.17 -1.16 -15.24
N THR A 3 -11.51 -0.59 -16.40
CA THR A 3 -10.93 0.67 -16.89
C THR A 3 -11.89 1.83 -16.68
N LEU A 4 -11.38 2.93 -16.13
CA LEU A 4 -12.07 4.21 -16.00
C LEU A 4 -11.16 5.29 -16.59
N HIS A 5 -11.68 6.06 -17.55
CA HIS A 5 -10.95 7.21 -18.10
C HIS A 5 -11.12 8.40 -17.18
N ILE A 6 -10.00 8.99 -16.75
CA ILE A 6 -9.94 10.11 -15.81
C ILE A 6 -8.89 11.12 -16.26
N SER A 7 -8.98 12.32 -15.72
CA SER A 7 -8.04 13.44 -15.89
C SER A 7 -7.21 13.65 -14.62
N SER A 8 -6.23 14.55 -14.68
CA SER A 8 -5.35 14.88 -13.55
C SER A 8 -6.08 15.58 -12.39
N THR A 9 -7.18 16.26 -12.67
CA THR A 9 -7.97 16.97 -11.65
C THR A 9 -8.95 16.06 -10.93
N ASN A 10 -9.19 14.84 -11.44
CA ASN A 10 -10.13 13.93 -10.79
C ASN A 10 -9.61 13.52 -9.42
N THR A 11 -10.47 13.68 -8.43
CA THR A 11 -10.17 13.30 -7.05
C THR A 11 -10.56 11.85 -6.78
N VAL A 12 -10.02 11.25 -5.73
CA VAL A 12 -10.42 9.91 -5.27
C VAL A 12 -11.93 9.83 -5.05
N GLY A 13 -12.53 10.85 -4.42
CA GLY A 13 -13.98 10.87 -4.17
C GLY A 13 -14.82 10.84 -5.45
N GLU A 14 -14.37 11.54 -6.51
CA GLU A 14 -15.02 11.49 -7.82
C GLU A 14 -14.84 10.13 -8.50
N VAL A 15 -13.65 9.54 -8.41
CA VAL A 15 -13.37 8.20 -8.94
C VAL A 15 -14.25 7.15 -8.27
N VAL A 16 -14.40 7.20 -6.93
CA VAL A 16 -15.31 6.32 -6.19
C VAL A 16 -16.73 6.47 -6.73
N LYS A 17 -17.27 7.69 -6.80
CA LYS A 17 -18.63 7.94 -7.34
C LYS A 17 -18.80 7.43 -8.76
N ALA A 18 -17.82 7.66 -9.64
CA ALA A 18 -17.85 7.21 -11.03
C ALA A 18 -17.85 5.68 -11.14
N LEU A 19 -17.06 4.99 -10.31
CA LEU A 19 -17.05 3.54 -10.25
C LEU A 19 -18.39 2.99 -9.75
N LEU A 20 -18.94 3.52 -8.65
CA LEU A 20 -20.24 3.10 -8.12
C LEU A 20 -21.36 3.28 -9.16
N LYS A 21 -21.37 4.42 -9.85
CA LYS A 21 -22.29 4.66 -10.97
C LYS A 21 -22.13 3.64 -12.10
N LYS A 22 -20.88 3.33 -12.48
CA LYS A 22 -20.58 2.34 -13.53
C LYS A 22 -21.05 0.93 -13.17
N PHE A 23 -21.00 0.57 -11.89
CA PHE A 23 -21.45 -0.74 -11.39
C PHE A 23 -22.89 -0.75 -10.87
N LEU A 24 -23.64 0.34 -11.06
CA LEU A 24 -25.03 0.48 -10.61
C LEU A 24 -25.20 0.24 -9.09
N VAL A 25 -24.18 0.58 -8.29
CA VAL A 25 -24.26 0.49 -6.83
C VAL A 25 -25.05 1.69 -6.30
N THR A 26 -26.17 1.42 -5.63
CA THR A 26 -27.08 2.44 -5.09
C THR A 26 -26.73 2.91 -3.68
N GLU A 27 -25.77 2.25 -3.04
CA GLU A 27 -25.31 2.60 -1.71
C GLU A 27 -24.54 3.92 -1.68
N SER A 28 -24.47 4.54 -0.50
CA SER A 28 -23.76 5.81 -0.30
C SER A 28 -22.26 5.67 -0.63
N PRO A 29 -21.67 6.60 -1.41
CA PRO A 29 -20.24 6.63 -1.68
C PRO A 29 -19.37 6.68 -0.41
N ALA A 30 -19.90 7.20 0.70
CA ALA A 30 -19.18 7.25 1.98
C ALA A 30 -18.90 5.86 2.56
N LYS A 31 -19.63 4.83 2.12
CA LYS A 31 -19.36 3.43 2.48
C LYS A 31 -18.22 2.82 1.68
N PHE A 32 -17.61 3.53 0.75
CA PHE A 32 -16.57 2.98 -0.11
C PHE A 32 -15.30 3.82 -0.01
N ALA A 33 -14.17 3.16 -0.16
CA ALA A 33 -12.87 3.82 -0.18
C ALA A 33 -11.99 3.20 -1.27
N LEU A 34 -11.20 4.06 -1.92
CA LEU A 34 -10.20 3.62 -2.88
C LEU A 34 -8.87 3.40 -2.16
N TYR A 35 -8.29 2.22 -2.34
CA TYR A 35 -7.01 1.85 -1.80
C TYR A 35 -5.97 1.82 -2.90
N LYS A 36 -4.77 2.34 -2.63
CA LYS A 36 -3.58 2.03 -3.41
C LYS A 36 -2.97 0.73 -2.91
N ARG A 37 -2.64 -0.17 -3.82
CA ARG A 37 -1.94 -1.42 -3.54
C ARG A 37 -0.58 -1.41 -4.23
N CYS A 38 0.50 -1.55 -3.46
CA CYS A 38 1.88 -1.49 -3.96
C CYS A 38 2.63 -2.77 -3.55
N HIS A 39 3.51 -3.26 -4.43
CA HIS A 39 4.45 -4.32 -4.07
C HIS A 39 5.77 -3.69 -3.65
N ARG A 40 6.27 -4.04 -2.46
CA ARG A 40 7.61 -3.68 -2.01
C ARG A 40 8.24 -4.90 -1.35
N GLU A 41 9.40 -5.31 -1.86
CA GLU A 41 10.24 -6.34 -1.22
C GLU A 41 9.48 -7.64 -0.89
N ASP A 42 8.68 -8.12 -1.85
CA ASP A 42 7.84 -9.32 -1.77
C ASP A 42 6.60 -9.22 -0.84
N GLN A 43 6.32 -8.04 -0.30
CA GLN A 43 5.11 -7.76 0.47
C GLN A 43 4.13 -6.87 -0.31
N VAL A 44 2.84 -7.08 -0.08
CA VAL A 44 1.75 -6.31 -0.69
C VAL A 44 1.17 -5.35 0.35
N TYR A 45 1.40 -4.06 0.14
CA TYR A 45 0.86 -3.01 1.00
C TYR A 45 -0.41 -2.43 0.39
N ALA A 46 -1.46 -2.26 1.19
CA ALA A 46 -2.67 -1.54 0.80
C ALA A 46 -2.89 -0.36 1.73
N CYS A 47 -3.07 0.84 1.17
CA CYS A 47 -3.33 2.05 1.95
C CYS A 47 -4.57 2.77 1.41
N LYS A 48 -5.45 3.19 2.32
CA LYS A 48 -6.61 4.01 1.99
C LYS A 48 -6.13 5.36 1.44
N LEU A 49 -6.70 5.78 0.33
CA LEU A 49 -6.46 7.11 -0.22
C LEU A 49 -7.45 8.11 0.39
N SER A 50 -6.99 9.33 0.59
CA SER A 50 -7.84 10.46 0.96
C SER A 50 -8.70 10.88 -0.22
N ASP A 51 -9.93 11.30 0.05
CA ASP A 51 -10.89 11.73 -0.98
C ASP A 51 -10.36 12.87 -1.87
N ARG A 52 -9.41 13.66 -1.37
CA ARG A 52 -8.81 14.80 -2.08
C ARG A 52 -7.57 14.45 -2.91
N GLU A 53 -7.03 13.24 -2.77
CA GLU A 53 -5.89 12.81 -3.58
C GLU A 53 -6.29 12.61 -5.05
N HIS A 54 -5.31 12.59 -5.95
CA HIS A 54 -5.50 12.46 -7.39
C HIS A 54 -4.94 11.12 -7.90
N PRO A 55 -5.78 10.10 -8.18
CA PRO A 55 -5.33 8.76 -8.53
C PRO A 55 -4.47 8.70 -9.80
N LEU A 56 -4.75 9.57 -10.79
CA LEU A 56 -3.97 9.62 -12.02
C LEU A 56 -2.54 10.09 -11.75
N TYR A 57 -2.36 11.10 -10.91
CA TYR A 57 -1.02 11.57 -10.53
C TYR A 57 -0.21 10.44 -9.87
N LEU A 58 -0.81 9.71 -8.93
CA LEU A 58 -0.18 8.55 -8.29
C LEU A 58 0.22 7.46 -9.30
N ARG A 59 -0.64 7.20 -10.29
CA ARG A 59 -0.35 6.27 -11.39
C ARG A 59 0.82 6.73 -12.24
N LEU A 60 0.88 8.01 -12.58
CA LEU A 60 1.96 8.55 -13.41
C LEU A 60 3.32 8.44 -12.72
N VAL A 61 3.37 8.74 -11.41
CA VAL A 61 4.61 8.63 -10.61
C VAL A 61 5.06 7.18 -10.45
N ALA A 62 4.13 6.24 -10.27
CA ALA A 62 4.46 4.81 -10.16
C ALA A 62 4.78 4.13 -11.50
N GLY A 63 4.46 4.77 -12.62
CA GLY A 63 4.61 4.21 -13.96
C GLY A 63 3.50 3.22 -14.37
N PRO A 64 3.59 2.66 -15.59
CA PRO A 64 2.52 1.88 -16.21
C PRO A 64 2.40 0.45 -15.66
N ARG A 65 3.40 -0.06 -14.93
CA ARG A 65 3.41 -1.42 -14.40
C ARG A 65 2.39 -1.56 -13.28
N THR A 66 1.40 -2.42 -13.48
CA THR A 66 0.34 -2.70 -12.49
C THR A 66 0.85 -3.38 -11.23
N ASN A 67 2.01 -4.03 -11.30
CA ASN A 67 2.66 -4.66 -10.15
C ASN A 67 3.29 -3.61 -9.22
N THR A 68 3.66 -2.43 -9.74
CA THR A 68 4.22 -1.35 -8.92
C THR A 68 3.12 -0.65 -8.12
N LEU A 69 1.98 -0.41 -8.75
CA LEU A 69 0.81 0.20 -8.14
C LEU A 69 -0.44 -0.39 -8.77
N SER A 70 -1.46 -0.67 -7.98
CA SER A 70 -2.83 -0.99 -8.43
C SER A 70 -3.83 -0.28 -7.52
N PHE A 71 -5.08 -0.15 -7.97
CA PHE A 71 -6.14 0.47 -7.17
C PHE A 71 -7.24 -0.55 -6.91
N VAL A 72 -7.76 -0.55 -5.69
CA VAL A 72 -8.84 -1.44 -5.26
C VAL A 72 -9.93 -0.59 -4.61
N LEU A 73 -11.17 -0.75 -5.07
CA LEU A 73 -12.34 -0.16 -4.43
C LEU A 73 -12.85 -1.17 -3.40
N CYS A 74 -12.86 -0.78 -2.13
CA CYS A 74 -13.41 -1.61 -1.05
C CYS A 74 -14.58 -0.90 -0.39
N GLN A 75 -15.57 -1.67 0.04
CA GLN A 75 -16.54 -1.18 1.01
C GLN A 75 -15.80 -0.98 2.34
N HIS A 76 -15.89 0.22 2.88
CA HIS A 76 -15.40 0.54 4.21
C HIS A 76 -16.44 0.04 5.21
N GLU A 77 -16.17 -1.12 5.82
CA GLU A 77 -16.84 -1.51 7.05
C GLU A 77 -16.30 -0.59 8.16
N ILE A 78 -16.98 0.55 8.36
CA ILE A 78 -16.81 1.34 9.57
C ILE A 78 -17.27 0.44 10.71
N GLY A 79 -16.34 -0.13 11.47
CA GLY A 79 -16.68 -0.85 12.70
C GLY A 79 -16.01 -2.19 12.96
N GLU A 80 -15.09 -2.70 12.12
CA GLU A 80 -14.42 -3.98 12.44
C GLU A 80 -13.75 -3.93 13.82
N TRP A 81 -13.07 -2.82 14.16
CA TRP A 81 -12.35 -2.72 15.42
C TRP A 81 -13.24 -2.42 16.64
N GLU A 82 -14.36 -1.74 16.44
CA GLU A 82 -15.32 -1.42 17.51
C GLU A 82 -16.09 -2.66 17.99
N ALA A 83 -16.13 -3.72 17.17
CA ALA A 83 -16.74 -5.00 17.52
C ALA A 83 -15.89 -5.83 18.49
N PHE A 84 -14.61 -5.49 18.70
CA PHE A 84 -13.72 -6.21 19.60
C PHE A 84 -13.69 -5.57 21.00
N SER A 85 -13.59 -6.43 22.01
CA SER A 85 -13.35 -6.03 23.38
C SER A 85 -11.95 -5.42 23.57
N LEU A 86 -11.78 -4.65 24.64
CA LEU A 86 -10.47 -4.03 24.96
C LEU A 86 -9.32 -5.05 25.06
N PRO A 87 -9.48 -6.24 25.68
CA PRO A 87 -8.42 -7.26 25.69
C PRO A 87 -8.07 -7.79 24.29
N GLU A 88 -9.04 -7.93 23.39
CA GLU A 88 -8.80 -8.35 22.00
C GLU A 88 -8.02 -7.28 21.24
N LEU A 89 -8.38 -6.01 21.39
CA LEU A 89 -7.64 -4.86 20.86
C LEU A 89 -6.19 -4.82 21.37
N GLN A 90 -5.98 -5.07 22.67
CA GLN A 90 -4.63 -5.17 23.24
C GLN A 90 -3.84 -6.36 22.66
N ASN A 91 -4.51 -7.48 22.41
CA ASN A 91 -3.88 -8.63 21.77
C ASN A 91 -3.47 -8.32 20.32
N PHE A 92 -4.31 -7.60 19.56
CA PHE A 92 -3.95 -7.15 18.21
C PHE A 92 -2.74 -6.22 18.23
N LEU A 93 -2.69 -5.25 19.16
CA LEU A 93 -1.52 -4.38 19.31
C LEU A 93 -0.25 -5.19 19.58
N ARG A 94 -0.31 -6.16 20.50
CA ARG A 94 0.82 -7.05 20.80
C ARG A 94 1.28 -7.88 19.59
N ILE A 95 0.34 -8.33 18.75
CA ILE A 95 0.66 -9.05 17.51
C ILE A 95 1.35 -8.11 16.54
N LEU A 96 0.80 -6.91 16.33
CA LEU A 96 1.37 -5.90 15.44
C LEU A 96 2.77 -5.47 15.87
N ASP A 97 2.99 -5.22 17.17
CA ASP A 97 4.32 -4.85 17.71
C ASP A 97 5.35 -5.95 17.43
N LYS A 98 4.94 -7.21 17.57
CA LYS A 98 5.80 -8.35 17.28
C LYS A 98 6.11 -8.46 15.78
N GLU A 99 5.09 -8.31 14.92
CA GLU A 99 5.27 -8.31 13.47
C GLU A 99 6.18 -7.17 13.02
N GLU A 100 6.05 -5.98 13.60
CA GLU A 100 6.90 -4.82 13.32
C GLU A 100 8.37 -5.09 13.70
N ASP A 101 8.64 -5.63 14.89
CA ASP A 101 10.01 -5.97 15.29
C ASP A 101 10.60 -7.04 14.36
N GLU A 102 9.84 -8.08 14.02
CA GLU A 102 10.29 -9.10 13.07
C GLU A 102 10.64 -8.50 11.70
N GLN A 103 9.83 -7.57 11.18
CA GLN A 103 10.12 -6.85 9.95
C GLN A 103 11.37 -5.98 10.07
N LEU A 104 11.55 -5.28 11.18
CA LEU A 104 12.72 -4.45 11.45
C LEU A 104 14.00 -5.29 11.50
N GLN A 105 13.97 -6.44 12.19
CA GLN A 105 15.12 -7.35 12.25
C GLN A 105 15.45 -7.93 10.86
N ASN A 106 14.45 -8.30 10.08
CA ASN A 106 14.65 -8.77 8.71
C ASN A 106 15.27 -7.69 7.81
N LEU A 107 14.83 -6.44 7.94
CA LEU A 107 15.40 -5.31 7.21
C LEU A 107 16.86 -5.07 7.61
N LYS A 108 17.15 -5.05 8.92
CA LYS A 108 18.52 -4.92 9.44
C LYS A 108 19.44 -6.01 8.91
N ARG A 109 19.02 -7.27 8.96
CA ARG A 109 19.80 -8.42 8.43
C ARG A 109 20.10 -8.24 6.94
N ARG A 110 19.10 -7.83 6.14
CA ARG A 110 19.27 -7.61 4.70
C ARG A 110 20.24 -6.48 4.41
N TYR A 111 20.13 -5.37 5.12
CA TYR A 111 21.03 -4.23 4.96
C TYR A 111 22.46 -4.59 5.36
N THR A 112 22.63 -5.32 6.46
CA THR A 112 23.95 -5.82 6.89
C THR A 112 24.56 -6.76 5.86
N ALA A 113 23.78 -7.70 5.31
CA ALA A 113 24.26 -8.61 4.27
C ALA A 113 24.63 -7.86 2.98
N TYR A 114 23.85 -6.85 2.60
CA TYR A 114 24.15 -6.00 1.44
C TYR A 114 25.42 -5.17 1.66
N ARG A 115 25.60 -4.61 2.86
CA ARG A 115 26.81 -3.87 3.26
C ARG A 115 28.06 -4.75 3.17
N HIS A 116 27.99 -5.98 3.69
CA HIS A 116 29.10 -6.94 3.60
C HIS A 116 29.50 -7.21 2.15
N LYS A 117 28.53 -7.46 1.26
CA LYS A 117 28.79 -7.68 -0.17
C LYS A 117 29.42 -6.46 -0.85
N LEU A 118 29.01 -5.26 -0.47
CA LEU A 118 29.61 -4.02 -0.98
C LEU A 118 31.07 -3.87 -0.50
N GLU A 119 31.34 -4.19 0.76
CA GLU A 119 32.70 -4.15 1.33
C GLU A 119 33.63 -5.17 0.66
N GLU A 120 33.15 -6.39 0.42
CA GLU A 120 33.89 -7.40 -0.36
C GLU A 120 34.19 -6.91 -1.78
N ALA A 121 33.20 -6.35 -2.49
CA ALA A 121 33.39 -5.83 -3.83
C ALA A 121 34.39 -4.66 -3.88
N LEU A 122 34.35 -3.76 -2.89
CA LEU A 122 35.33 -2.68 -2.78
C LEU A 122 36.74 -3.22 -2.49
N GLY A 123 36.87 -4.23 -1.64
CA GLY A 123 38.16 -4.87 -1.34
C GLY A 123 38.81 -5.54 -2.56
N GLU A 124 38.01 -6.20 -3.42
CA GLU A 124 38.52 -6.83 -4.65
C GLU A 124 38.96 -5.80 -5.71
N VAL A 125 38.32 -4.64 -5.79
CA VAL A 125 38.72 -3.55 -6.70
C VAL A 125 40.08 -2.92 -6.32
N TRP A 126 40.48 -3.04 -5.05
CA TRP A 126 41.68 -2.39 -4.52
C TRP A 126 42.94 -3.28 -4.50
N LYS A 127 42.89 -4.50 -5.03
CA LYS A 127 44.10 -5.31 -5.22
C LYS A 127 44.88 -4.81 -6.44
N PRO A 128 46.08 -4.20 -6.27
CA PRO A 128 46.93 -3.87 -7.40
C PRO A 128 47.49 -5.17 -7.98
N GLY A 129 47.37 -5.34 -9.30
CA GLY A 129 48.04 -6.42 -10.03
C GLY A 129 49.56 -6.26 -10.06
#